data_AF-A0A2S6UH56-F1
#
_entry.id   AF-A0A2S6UH56-F1
#
_cell.length_a   1.000
_cell.length_b   1.000
_cell.length_c   1.000
_cell.angle_alpha   90.00
_cell.angle_beta   90.00
_cell.angle_gamma   90.00
#
_symmetry.space_group_name_H-M   'P 1'
#
loop_
_entity.id
_entity.type
_entity.pdbx_description
1 polymer ?
#
loop_
_entity_poly.entity_id
_entity_poly.type
_entity_poly.pdbx_seq_one_letter_code
_entity_poly.pdbx_strand_id
1 'polypeptide(L)'
;AWLEWLPQETIMFDGARLIRRTVAEITPGGRLLAGEMTVLGRAAMGETLCHGLLRDDWSVRRDGRLLWADSFCLDGDIADIVAHPAGLAGASALATAVYVADDAGEFLATARDLLDTAPASVRVGATLVNDILVVRFMAADSQSLRHAFGEFWAGFRQAAAGLPAALPRLWHI
;
A
#
# COMPACT_ATOMS: atom_id res chain seq x y z
N ALA A 1 1.76 19.95 -10.09
CA ALA A 1 2.36 18.83 -10.89
C ALA A 1 1.88 17.50 -10.32
N TRP A 2 1.79 16.44 -11.13
CA TRP A 2 1.28 15.11 -10.73
C TRP A 2 2.36 14.04 -10.90
N LEU A 3 2.54 13.19 -9.89
CA LEU A 3 3.41 12.01 -9.94
C LEU A 3 2.65 10.78 -9.44
N GLU A 4 2.78 9.68 -10.18
CA GLU A 4 2.38 8.35 -9.73
C GLU A 4 3.62 7.49 -9.49
N TRP A 5 3.74 6.93 -8.29
CA TRP A 5 4.75 5.91 -7.96
C TRP A 5 4.03 4.58 -7.68
N LEU A 6 4.12 3.65 -8.62
CA LEU A 6 3.47 2.34 -8.53
C LEU A 6 4.42 1.24 -9.06
N PRO A 7 5.40 0.80 -8.27
CA PRO A 7 6.25 -0.35 -8.61
C PRO A 7 5.42 -1.63 -8.58
N GLN A 8 5.92 -2.69 -9.22
CA GLN A 8 5.31 -4.02 -9.08
C GLN A 8 5.46 -4.55 -7.64
N GLU A 9 4.67 -5.56 -7.30
CA GLU A 9 4.71 -6.19 -5.99
C GLU A 9 6.08 -6.80 -5.69
N THR A 10 6.43 -6.78 -4.41
CA THR A 10 7.62 -7.45 -3.91
C THR A 10 7.22 -8.75 -3.24
N ILE A 11 7.79 -9.86 -3.70
CA ILE A 11 7.55 -11.19 -3.11
C ILE A 11 8.74 -11.53 -2.22
N MET A 12 8.49 -11.63 -0.91
CA MET A 12 9.48 -11.96 0.12
C MET A 12 9.61 -13.49 0.24
N PHE A 13 10.72 -14.05 -0.22
CA PHE A 13 10.98 -15.50 -0.10
C PHE A 13 11.48 -15.83 1.32
N ASP A 14 11.38 -17.10 1.74
CA ASP A 14 11.87 -17.49 3.06
C ASP A 14 13.38 -17.22 3.21
N GLY A 15 13.75 -16.59 4.33
CA GLY A 15 15.11 -16.11 4.60
C GLY A 15 15.46 -14.77 3.96
N ALA A 16 14.58 -14.15 3.16
CA ALA A 16 14.84 -12.85 2.55
C ALA A 16 15.02 -11.74 3.60
N ARG A 17 15.91 -10.79 3.30
CA ARG A 17 16.20 -9.63 4.15
C ARG A 17 16.08 -8.36 3.33
N LEU A 18 14.99 -7.63 3.52
CA LEU A 18 14.69 -6.38 2.83
C LEU A 18 14.57 -5.24 3.85
N ILE A 19 15.30 -4.17 3.58
CA ILE A 19 15.09 -2.86 4.19
C ILE A 19 14.78 -1.89 3.06
N ARG A 20 13.55 -1.37 3.05
CA ARG A 20 13.07 -0.39 2.10
C ARG A 20 12.87 0.94 2.80
N ARG A 21 13.27 2.01 2.13
CA ARG A 21 13.04 3.38 2.58
C ARG A 21 12.43 4.20 1.45
N THR A 22 11.22 4.69 1.68
CA THR A 22 10.50 5.56 0.75
C THR A 22 10.39 6.95 1.35
N VAL A 23 10.97 7.94 0.65
CA VAL A 23 10.98 9.35 1.06
C VAL A 23 10.31 10.18 -0.01
N ALA A 24 9.24 10.87 0.35
CA ALA A 24 8.56 11.82 -0.52
C ALA A 24 8.68 13.24 0.05
N GLU A 25 9.28 14.13 -0.74
CA GLU A 25 9.34 15.57 -0.46
C GLU A 25 8.44 16.27 -1.49
N ILE A 26 7.37 16.91 -1.02
CA ILE A 26 6.35 17.54 -1.86
C ILE A 26 6.37 19.05 -1.62
N THR A 27 6.42 19.84 -2.69
CA THR A 27 6.23 21.30 -2.63
C THR A 27 4.73 21.65 -2.72
N PRO A 28 4.29 22.85 -2.27
CA PRO A 28 2.92 23.31 -2.48
C PRO A 28 2.46 23.16 -3.94
N GLY A 29 1.21 22.74 -4.16
CA GLY A 29 0.66 22.42 -5.49
C GLY A 29 1.20 21.13 -6.15
N GLY A 30 2.09 20.40 -5.46
CA GLY A 30 2.52 19.06 -5.83
C GLY A 30 1.48 18.01 -5.41
N ARG A 31 1.22 17.05 -6.29
CA ARG A 31 0.28 15.95 -6.06
C ARG A 31 1.01 14.63 -6.32
N LEU A 32 1.02 13.75 -5.33
CA LEU A 32 1.65 12.43 -5.39
C LEU A 32 0.61 11.37 -5.04
N LEU A 33 0.46 10.38 -5.91
CA LEU A 33 -0.16 9.10 -5.59
C LEU A 33 0.94 8.03 -5.60
N ALA A 34 1.26 7.47 -4.43
CA ALA A 34 2.31 6.47 -4.28
C ALA A 34 1.75 5.19 -3.68
N GLY A 35 2.24 4.03 -4.12
CA GLY A 35 1.81 2.73 -3.66
C GLY A 35 2.95 1.74 -3.52
N GLU A 36 2.81 0.79 -2.62
CA GLU A 36 3.68 -0.37 -2.48
C GLU A 36 2.83 -1.60 -2.15
N MET A 37 3.20 -2.75 -2.72
CA MET A 37 2.58 -4.04 -2.44
C MET A 37 3.65 -5.07 -2.09
N THR A 38 3.43 -5.83 -1.02
CA THR A 38 4.31 -6.91 -0.58
C THR A 38 3.53 -8.20 -0.39
N VAL A 39 4.10 -9.31 -0.88
CA VAL A 39 3.60 -10.67 -0.69
C VAL A 39 4.62 -11.43 0.16
N LEU A 40 4.15 -12.15 1.17
CA LEU A 40 4.94 -12.91 2.14
C LEU A 40 4.93 -14.39 1.75
N GLY A 41 6.08 -14.87 1.29
CA GLY A 41 6.26 -16.25 0.82
C GLY A 41 5.65 -16.50 -0.55
N ARG A 42 5.98 -17.66 -1.11
CA ARG A 42 5.38 -18.18 -2.34
C ARG A 42 4.32 -19.23 -2.01
N ALA A 43 3.14 -18.76 -1.59
CA ALA A 43 2.03 -19.64 -1.21
C ALA A 43 1.67 -20.66 -2.30
N ALA A 44 1.69 -20.26 -3.58
CA ALA A 44 1.44 -21.15 -4.71
C ALA A 44 2.48 -22.29 -4.86
N MET A 45 3.67 -22.13 -4.28
CA MET A 45 4.73 -23.15 -4.22
C MET A 45 4.78 -23.87 -2.87
N GLY A 46 3.82 -23.62 -1.97
CA GLY A 46 3.80 -24.17 -0.62
C GLY A 46 4.82 -23.56 0.34
N GLU A 47 5.46 -22.45 -0.03
CA GLU A 47 6.42 -21.75 0.83
C GLU A 47 5.69 -20.82 1.80
N THR A 48 6.05 -20.92 3.08
CA THR A 48 5.66 -19.98 4.13
C THR A 48 6.91 -19.19 4.56
N LEU A 49 6.78 -17.87 4.69
CA LEU A 49 7.85 -17.02 5.21
C LEU A 49 7.91 -17.19 6.73
N CYS A 50 8.89 -17.93 7.23
CA CYS A 50 9.10 -18.17 8.65
C CYS A 50 10.27 -17.33 9.19
N HIS A 51 11.30 -17.12 8.36
CA HIS A 51 12.52 -16.43 8.74
C HIS A 51 12.81 -15.29 7.78
N GLY A 52 13.40 -14.20 8.28
CA GLY A 52 13.83 -13.10 7.42
C GLY A 52 13.84 -11.77 8.14
N LEU A 53 13.88 -10.71 7.34
CA LEU A 53 13.64 -9.35 7.80
C LEU A 53 12.88 -8.62 6.70
N LEU A 54 11.75 -8.03 7.04
CA LEU A 54 11.09 -7.03 6.22
C LEU A 54 10.98 -5.76 7.03
N ARG A 55 11.65 -4.70 6.59
CA ARG A 55 11.46 -3.35 7.12
C ARG A 55 11.09 -2.42 5.99
N ASP A 56 9.93 -1.79 6.06
CA ASP A 56 9.45 -0.79 5.10
C ASP A 56 9.18 0.52 5.82
N ASP A 57 10.08 1.48 5.62
CA ASP A 57 10.05 2.80 6.25
C ASP A 57 9.56 3.85 5.25
N TRP A 58 8.47 4.55 5.61
CA TRP A 58 7.94 5.67 4.86
C TRP A 58 8.18 6.99 5.58
N SER A 59 8.48 8.04 4.81
CA SER A 59 8.42 9.42 5.28
C SER A 59 7.90 10.35 4.19
N VAL A 60 6.87 11.12 4.54
CA VAL A 60 6.26 12.13 3.67
C VAL A 60 6.43 13.49 4.31
N ARG A 61 7.04 14.39 3.55
CA ARG A 61 7.41 15.73 3.96
C ARG A 61 6.85 16.74 2.97
N ARG A 62 6.37 17.87 3.49
CA ARG A 62 5.90 19.01 2.70
C ARG A 62 6.62 20.26 3.15
N ASP A 63 7.27 20.95 2.21
CA ASP A 63 8.08 22.14 2.49
C ASP A 63 9.07 21.93 3.65
N GLY A 64 9.76 20.79 3.63
CA GLY A 64 10.71 20.38 4.67
C GLY A 64 10.11 19.92 6.00
N ARG A 65 8.79 20.05 6.22
CA ARG A 65 8.09 19.57 7.42
C ARG A 65 7.63 18.12 7.26
N LEU A 66 7.94 17.26 8.23
CA LEU A 66 7.41 15.89 8.29
C LEU A 66 5.92 15.90 8.61
N LEU A 67 5.12 15.30 7.73
CA LEU A 67 3.68 15.17 7.88
C LEU A 67 3.28 13.75 8.27
N TRP A 68 3.92 12.74 7.69
CA TRP A 68 3.62 11.35 7.98
C TRP A 68 4.88 10.49 7.93
N ALA A 69 4.97 9.53 8.84
CA ALA A 69 5.98 8.50 8.86
C ALA A 69 5.34 7.18 9.30
N ASP A 70 5.79 6.08 8.72
CA ASP A 70 5.34 4.73 9.04
C ASP A 70 6.53 3.79 8.97
N SER A 71 6.56 2.77 9.84
CA SER A 71 7.62 1.77 9.85
C SER A 71 6.97 0.42 10.08
N PHE A 72 6.88 -0.35 9.01
CA PHE A 72 6.42 -1.74 9.07
C PHE A 72 7.64 -2.64 9.23
N CYS A 73 7.64 -3.49 10.26
CA CYS A 73 8.76 -4.38 10.56
C CYS A 73 8.27 -5.79 10.90
N LEU A 74 8.75 -6.78 10.14
CA LEU A 74 8.67 -8.20 10.45
C LEU A 74 10.08 -8.73 10.67
N ASP A 75 10.35 -9.23 11.86
CA ASP A 75 11.62 -9.83 12.27
C ASP A 75 11.34 -10.89 13.35
N GLY A 76 12.20 -11.88 13.50
CA GLY A 76 12.00 -13.02 14.40
C GLY A 76 11.08 -14.09 13.82
N ASP A 77 10.10 -14.56 14.61
CA ASP A 77 9.13 -15.57 14.18
C ASP A 77 8.03 -14.93 13.32
N ILE A 78 8.29 -14.83 12.03
CA ILE A 78 7.40 -14.14 11.09
C ILE A 78 6.07 -14.90 10.97
N ALA A 79 6.08 -16.23 11.03
CA ALA A 79 4.87 -17.04 10.89
C ALA A 79 3.88 -16.76 12.03
N ASP A 80 4.36 -16.70 13.27
CA ASP A 80 3.53 -16.37 14.44
C ASP A 80 3.01 -14.92 14.38
N ILE A 81 3.84 -13.96 13.99
CA ILE A 81 3.42 -12.55 13.81
C ILE A 81 2.32 -12.44 12.75
N VAL A 82 2.46 -13.16 11.64
CA VAL A 82 1.47 -13.19 10.56
C VAL A 82 0.15 -13.79 11.07
N ALA A 83 0.21 -14.88 11.82
CA ALA A 83 -0.97 -15.57 12.35
C ALA A 83 -1.69 -14.76 13.46
N HIS A 84 -0.97 -13.92 14.20
CA HIS A 84 -1.52 -13.22 15.36
C HIS A 84 -2.63 -12.22 14.95
N PRO A 85 -3.81 -12.20 15.62
CA PRO A 85 -4.92 -11.32 15.28
C PRO A 85 -4.61 -9.81 15.34
N ALA A 86 -3.73 -9.40 16.24
CA ALA A 86 -3.24 -8.02 16.35
C ALA A 86 -2.08 -7.71 15.39
N GLY A 87 -1.53 -8.73 14.73
CA GLY A 87 -0.52 -8.60 13.67
C GLY A 87 -1.20 -8.58 12.32
N LEU A 88 -0.92 -9.59 11.49
CA LEU A 88 -1.52 -9.67 10.16
C LEU A 88 -2.80 -10.51 10.10
N ALA A 89 -3.18 -11.20 11.18
CA ALA A 89 -4.37 -12.06 11.26
C ALA A 89 -4.53 -12.99 10.03
N GLY A 90 -3.43 -13.64 9.65
CA GLY A 90 -3.35 -14.57 8.52
C GLY A 90 -3.22 -13.94 7.14
N ALA A 91 -3.04 -12.60 7.03
CA ALA A 91 -2.75 -11.99 5.73
C ALA A 91 -1.31 -12.23 5.30
N SER A 92 -1.15 -12.77 4.09
CA SER A 92 0.13 -13.01 3.41
C SER A 92 0.40 -11.97 2.32
N ALA A 93 -0.54 -11.09 2.00
CA ALA A 93 -0.36 -9.99 1.08
C ALA A 93 -0.81 -8.68 1.73
N LEU A 94 -0.04 -7.62 1.49
CA LEU A 94 -0.21 -6.29 2.05
C LEU A 94 -0.01 -5.26 0.95
N ALA A 95 -0.81 -4.18 0.94
CA ALA A 95 -0.48 -2.99 0.17
C ALA A 95 -0.81 -1.71 0.93
N THR A 96 -0.05 -0.67 0.65
CA THR A 96 -0.29 0.70 1.12
C THR A 96 -0.33 1.62 -0.08
N ALA A 97 -1.34 2.47 -0.17
CA ALA A 97 -1.34 3.63 -1.04
C ALA A 97 -1.39 4.90 -0.20
N VAL A 98 -0.68 5.93 -0.64
CA VAL A 98 -0.74 7.27 -0.06
C VAL A 98 -1.01 8.30 -1.14
N TYR A 99 -1.91 9.23 -0.82
CA TYR A 99 -2.17 10.40 -1.64
C TYR A 99 -1.77 11.65 -0.86
N VAL A 100 -0.86 12.42 -1.45
CA VAL A 100 -0.26 13.62 -0.88
C VAL A 100 -0.54 14.79 -1.80
N ALA A 101 -1.42 15.68 -1.37
CA ALA A 101 -1.76 16.90 -2.08
C ALA A 101 -2.40 17.93 -1.14
N ASP A 102 -2.62 19.14 -1.60
CA ASP A 102 -3.32 20.18 -0.83
C ASP A 102 -4.81 19.85 -0.67
N ASP A 103 -5.38 19.04 -1.56
CA ASP A 103 -6.79 18.61 -1.59
C ASP A 103 -7.01 17.19 -1.01
N ALA A 104 -6.00 16.58 -0.36
CA ALA A 104 -6.07 15.18 0.06
C ALA A 104 -7.26 14.84 0.96
N GLY A 105 -7.66 15.78 1.84
CA GLY A 105 -8.81 15.61 2.71
C GLY A 105 -10.15 15.53 1.97
N GLU A 106 -10.26 16.17 0.80
CA GLU A 106 -11.48 16.17 -0.01
C GLU A 106 -11.77 14.78 -0.61
N PHE A 107 -10.71 13.97 -0.81
CA PHE A 107 -10.81 12.64 -1.43
C PHE A 107 -10.99 11.49 -0.44
N LEU A 108 -11.07 11.74 0.88
CA LEU A 108 -11.24 10.66 1.86
C LEU A 108 -12.56 9.89 1.66
N ALA A 109 -13.67 10.60 1.40
CA ALA A 109 -14.96 9.97 1.15
C ALA A 109 -14.90 9.13 -0.13
N THR A 110 -14.39 9.72 -1.23
CA THR A 110 -14.18 9.01 -2.49
C THR A 110 -13.32 7.77 -2.35
N ALA A 111 -12.24 7.84 -1.56
CA ALA A 111 -11.40 6.67 -1.31
C ALA A 111 -12.19 5.56 -0.61
N ARG A 112 -13.03 5.90 0.37
CA ARG A 112 -13.89 4.90 1.06
C ARG A 112 -14.93 4.31 0.13
N ASP A 113 -15.59 5.13 -0.68
CA ASP A 113 -16.57 4.65 -1.66
C ASP A 113 -15.94 3.67 -2.67
N LEU A 114 -14.71 3.94 -3.11
CA LEU A 114 -13.94 3.04 -3.99
C LEU A 114 -13.53 1.74 -3.28
N LEU A 115 -13.39 1.75 -1.95
CA LEU A 115 -13.07 0.55 -1.18
C LEU A 115 -14.28 -0.34 -0.92
N ASP A 116 -15.51 0.19 -1.01
CA ASP A 116 -16.74 -0.60 -0.83
C ASP A 116 -16.94 -1.66 -1.93
N THR A 117 -16.24 -1.54 -3.06
CA THR A 117 -16.22 -2.56 -4.11
C THR A 117 -15.22 -3.69 -3.86
N ALA A 118 -14.37 -3.56 -2.82
CA ALA A 118 -13.38 -4.57 -2.50
C ALA A 118 -14.08 -5.89 -2.09
N PRO A 119 -13.58 -7.06 -2.53
CA PRO A 119 -14.14 -8.33 -2.14
C PRO A 119 -13.97 -8.54 -0.62
N ALA A 120 -14.92 -9.23 0.01
CA ALA A 120 -14.90 -9.50 1.46
C ALA A 120 -13.65 -10.26 1.95
N SER A 121 -12.90 -10.91 1.03
CA SER A 121 -11.62 -11.57 1.30
C SER A 121 -10.45 -10.60 1.49
N VAL A 122 -10.61 -9.32 1.13
CA VAL A 122 -9.59 -8.28 1.25
C VAL A 122 -10.05 -7.28 2.31
N ARG A 123 -9.27 -7.17 3.38
CA ARG A 123 -9.47 -6.14 4.41
C ARG A 123 -8.88 -4.84 3.90
N VAL A 124 -9.69 -3.79 3.92
CA VAL A 124 -9.32 -2.47 3.41
C VAL A 124 -9.66 -1.36 4.40
N GLY A 125 -8.96 -0.24 4.30
CA GLY A 125 -9.30 0.95 5.07
C GLY A 125 -8.61 2.20 4.56
N ALA A 126 -9.29 3.33 4.66
CA ALA A 126 -8.79 4.66 4.29
C ALA A 126 -8.92 5.64 5.47
N THR A 127 -7.86 6.40 5.72
CA THR A 127 -7.80 7.41 6.77
C THR A 127 -7.02 8.64 6.32
N LEU A 128 -7.29 9.79 6.95
CA LEU A 128 -6.54 11.02 6.75
C LEU A 128 -5.71 11.30 8.00
N VAL A 129 -4.40 11.46 7.84
CA VAL A 129 -3.47 11.78 8.94
C VAL A 129 -2.60 12.95 8.51
N ASN A 130 -2.68 14.08 9.21
CA ASN A 130 -1.91 15.29 8.90
C ASN A 130 -1.97 15.66 7.41
N ASP A 131 -3.17 15.66 6.83
CA ASP A 131 -3.44 15.93 5.41
C ASP A 131 -2.78 14.96 4.42
N ILE A 132 -2.40 13.76 4.90
CA ILE A 132 -1.99 12.63 4.07
C ILE A 132 -3.11 11.59 4.07
N LEU A 133 -3.66 11.30 2.90
CA LEU A 133 -4.63 10.22 2.74
C LEU A 133 -3.87 8.90 2.63
N VAL A 134 -4.11 7.99 3.57
CA VAL A 134 -3.47 6.67 3.65
C VAL A 134 -4.52 5.60 3.46
N VAL A 135 -4.25 4.65 2.57
CA VAL A 135 -5.12 3.53 2.24
C VAL A 135 -4.35 2.23 2.39
N ARG A 136 -4.91 1.26 3.11
CA ARG A 136 -4.25 -0.03 3.39
C ARG A 136 -5.13 -1.20 2.96
N PHE A 137 -4.45 -2.26 2.53
CA PHE A 137 -5.04 -3.51 2.02
C PHE A 137 -4.33 -4.70 2.65
N MET A 138 -5.09 -5.72 3.04
CA MET A 138 -4.55 -6.97 3.58
C MET A 138 -5.40 -8.16 3.12
N ALA A 139 -4.76 -9.23 2.65
CA ALA A 139 -5.46 -10.45 2.26
C ALA A 139 -4.60 -11.69 2.47
N ALA A 140 -5.24 -12.85 2.58
CA ALA A 140 -4.56 -14.15 2.57
C ALA A 140 -4.18 -14.61 1.14
N ASP A 141 -4.78 -13.99 0.13
CA ASP A 141 -4.54 -14.28 -1.28
C ASP A 141 -4.01 -13.02 -2.00
N SER A 142 -2.83 -13.12 -2.60
CA SER A 142 -2.18 -11.99 -3.27
C SER A 142 -2.92 -11.55 -4.53
N GLN A 143 -3.59 -12.47 -5.22
CA GLN A 143 -4.32 -12.15 -6.46
C GLN A 143 -5.54 -11.27 -6.17
N SER A 144 -6.33 -11.63 -5.15
CA SER A 144 -7.47 -10.84 -4.68
C SER A 144 -7.05 -9.45 -4.24
N LEU A 145 -5.94 -9.34 -3.50
CA LEU A 145 -5.40 -8.05 -3.08
C LEU A 145 -4.92 -7.23 -4.27
N ARG A 146 -4.21 -7.84 -5.23
CA ARG A 146 -3.73 -7.16 -6.44
C ARG A 146 -4.88 -6.57 -7.25
N HIS A 147 -5.97 -7.33 -7.40
CA HIS A 147 -7.16 -6.87 -8.10
C HIS A 147 -7.81 -5.68 -7.37
N ALA A 148 -8.07 -5.81 -6.06
CA ALA A 148 -8.67 -4.74 -5.26
C ALA A 148 -7.80 -3.47 -5.25
N PHE A 149 -6.48 -3.63 -5.13
CA PHE A 149 -5.55 -2.51 -5.13
C PHE A 149 -5.52 -1.77 -6.46
N GLY A 150 -5.54 -2.49 -7.58
CA GLY A 150 -5.52 -1.85 -8.88
C GLY A 150 -6.86 -1.26 -9.33
N GLU A 151 -7.98 -1.85 -8.92
CA GLU A 151 -9.32 -1.25 -9.02
C GLU A 151 -9.36 0.10 -8.28
N PHE A 152 -8.91 0.11 -7.02
CA PHE A 152 -8.76 1.34 -6.24
C PHE A 152 -7.86 2.35 -6.96
N TRP A 153 -6.68 1.93 -7.43
CA TRP A 153 -5.73 2.83 -8.09
C TRP A 153 -6.33 3.47 -9.35
N ALA A 154 -6.98 2.66 -10.19
CA ALA A 154 -7.63 3.11 -11.41
C ALA A 154 -8.79 4.08 -11.14
N GLY A 155 -9.67 3.77 -10.19
CA GLY A 155 -10.76 4.66 -9.81
C GLY A 155 -10.25 5.96 -9.16
N PHE A 156 -9.27 5.84 -8.25
CA PHE A 156 -8.79 6.97 -7.48
C PHE A 156 -8.04 7.99 -8.34
N ARG A 157 -7.20 7.53 -9.28
CA ARG A 157 -6.50 8.45 -10.20
C ARG A 157 -7.47 9.18 -11.14
N GLN A 158 -8.59 8.55 -11.51
CA GLN A 158 -9.63 9.20 -12.28
C GLN A 158 -10.30 10.30 -11.46
N ALA A 159 -10.71 9.98 -10.23
CA ALA A 159 -11.37 10.93 -9.35
C ALA A 159 -10.45 12.10 -8.97
N ALA A 160 -9.21 11.81 -8.58
CA ALA A 160 -8.27 12.84 -8.12
C ALA A 160 -7.69 13.67 -9.28
N ALA A 161 -7.28 13.04 -10.38
CA ALA A 161 -6.50 13.71 -11.42
C ALA A 161 -7.21 13.81 -12.78
N GLY A 162 -8.43 13.29 -12.93
CA GLY A 162 -9.14 13.24 -14.22
C GLY A 162 -8.46 12.33 -15.24
N LEU A 163 -7.55 11.45 -14.79
CA LEU A 163 -6.83 10.52 -15.65
C LEU A 163 -7.74 9.32 -16.04
N PRO A 164 -7.42 8.57 -17.11
CA PRO A 164 -8.17 7.37 -17.43
C PRO A 164 -8.22 6.40 -16.23
N ALA A 165 -9.40 5.80 -16.00
CA ALA A 165 -9.61 4.77 -15.01
C ALA A 165 -8.97 3.43 -15.43
N ALA A 166 -7.65 3.43 -15.50
CA ALA A 166 -6.85 2.30 -15.91
C ALA A 166 -5.50 2.33 -15.18
N LEU A 167 -4.89 1.16 -15.02
CA LEU A 167 -3.55 1.06 -14.46
C LEU A 167 -2.48 1.62 -15.43
N PRO A 168 -1.33 2.09 -14.90
CA PRO A 168 -0.15 2.38 -15.71
C PRO A 168 0.24 1.17 -16.57
N ARG A 169 0.82 1.41 -17.77
CA ARG A 169 1.07 0.36 -18.79
C ARG A 169 1.89 -0.84 -18.31
N LEU A 170 2.71 -0.69 -17.27
CA LEU A 170 3.57 -1.74 -16.71
C LEU A 170 2.88 -2.58 -15.62
N TRP A 171 1.62 -2.26 -15.31
CA TRP A 171 0.79 -2.96 -14.35
C TRP A 171 -0.32 -3.70 -15.08
N HIS A 172 -0.31 -5.02 -14.93
CA HIS A 172 -1.35 -5.92 -15.41
C HIS A 172 -1.93 -6.69 -14.23
N ILE A 173 -3.25 -6.86 -14.24
CA ILE A 173 -4.00 -7.72 -13.31
C ILE A 173 -4.41 -8.98 -14.06
#